data_AF-A0A1I1QMP0-F1
#
_entry.id   AF-A0A1I1QMP0-F1
#
_cell.length_a   1.000
_cell.length_b   1.000
_cell.length_c   1.000
_cell.angle_alpha   90.00
_cell.angle_beta   90.00
_cell.angle_gamma   90.00
#
_symmetry.space_group_name_H-M   'P 1'
#
loop_
_entity.id
_entity.type
_entity.pdbx_description
1 polymer ?
#
loop_
_entity_poly.entity_id
_entity_poly.type
_entity_poly.pdbx_seq_one_letter_code
_entity_poly.pdbx_strand_id
1 'polypeptide(L)'
;MTMTRNAGGAPTSPTPPPELPPMNPGEVSPAPPIENPPDNEPNGIPNDPPPELPPNAPPEGPPASPIDLPPARDPREPQEPAR
;
A
#
# COMPACT_ATOMS: atom_id res chain seq x y z
N MET A 1 25.31 -17.56 -47.39
CA MET A 1 24.33 -17.47 -46.29
C MET A 1 23.13 -16.65 -46.75
N THR A 2 22.02 -17.32 -47.09
CA THR A 2 20.74 -16.68 -47.42
C THR A 2 20.06 -16.25 -46.11
N MET A 3 19.96 -14.94 -45.84
CA MET A 3 19.18 -14.44 -44.71
C MET A 3 17.71 -14.35 -45.10
N THR A 4 16.92 -15.31 -44.64
CA THR A 4 15.46 -15.26 -44.61
C THR A 4 15.04 -14.12 -43.69
N ARG A 5 14.57 -12.99 -44.25
CA ARG A 5 13.87 -11.98 -43.45
C ARG A 5 12.47 -12.48 -43.14
N ASN A 6 12.31 -12.81 -41.87
CA ASN A 6 11.08 -13.16 -41.19
C ASN A 6 9.92 -12.24 -41.66
N ALA A 7 8.80 -12.86 -42.05
CA ALA A 7 7.59 -12.15 -42.43
C ALA A 7 7.11 -11.36 -41.21
N GLY A 8 7.42 -10.05 -41.19
CA GLY A 8 6.89 -9.13 -40.20
C GLY A 8 5.38 -9.19 -40.27
N GLY A 9 4.78 -9.81 -39.24
CA GLY A 9 3.34 -9.96 -39.11
C GLY A 9 2.64 -8.62 -39.32
N ALA A 10 1.46 -8.68 -39.94
CA ALA A 10 0.62 -7.51 -40.15
C ALA A 10 0.49 -6.70 -38.85
N PRO A 11 0.45 -5.37 -38.91
CA PRO A 11 0.22 -4.56 -37.72
C PRO A 11 -1.04 -5.07 -37.03
N THR A 12 -0.93 -5.43 -35.75
CA THR A 12 -2.10 -5.82 -34.96
C THR A 12 -3.03 -4.62 -34.95
N SER A 13 -4.26 -4.79 -35.43
CA SER A 13 -5.27 -3.74 -35.35
C SER A 13 -5.34 -3.21 -33.91
N PRO A 14 -5.46 -1.89 -33.70
CA PRO A 14 -5.64 -1.37 -32.36
C PRO A 14 -6.86 -2.03 -31.71
N THR A 15 -6.75 -2.30 -30.42
CA THR A 15 -7.89 -2.73 -29.61
C THR A 15 -9.00 -1.67 -29.70
N PRO A 16 -10.26 -2.06 -29.91
CA PRO A 16 -11.38 -1.11 -29.94
C PRO A 16 -11.49 -0.37 -28.59
N PRO A 17 -12.06 0.85 -28.58
CA PRO A 17 -12.29 1.57 -27.34
C PRO A 17 -13.28 0.81 -26.43
N PRO A 18 -13.20 1.00 -25.10
CA PRO A 18 -14.19 0.46 -24.17
C PRO A 18 -15.61 0.96 -24.49
N GLU A 19 -16.60 0.13 -24.18
CA GLU A 19 -18.01 0.51 -24.29
C GLU A 19 -18.36 1.62 -23.28
N LEU A 20 -19.30 2.50 -23.65
CA LEU A 20 -19.80 3.52 -22.74
C LEU A 20 -20.69 2.87 -21.66
N PRO A 21 -20.68 3.40 -20.42
CA PRO A 21 -21.62 2.95 -19.40
C PRO A 21 -23.08 3.18 -19.87
N PRO A 22 -24.04 2.37 -19.38
CA PRO A 22 -25.45 2.55 -19.71
C PRO A 22 -25.93 3.95 -19.29
N MET A 23 -26.80 4.55 -20.11
CA MET A 23 -27.35 5.88 -19.81
C MET A 23 -28.32 5.84 -18.63
N ASN A 24 -29.00 4.71 -18.41
CA ASN A 24 -29.84 4.52 -17.25
C ASN A 24 -29.08 3.71 -16.18
N PRO A 25 -28.95 4.21 -14.94
CA PRO A 25 -28.26 3.49 -13.86
C PRO A 25 -28.84 2.09 -13.56
N GLY A 26 -30.09 1.84 -13.95
CA GLY A 26 -30.77 0.55 -13.77
C GLY A 26 -30.57 -0.47 -14.90
N GLU A 27 -29.92 -0.11 -16.01
CA GLU A 27 -29.66 -1.01 -17.15
C GLU A 27 -28.42 -1.89 -16.95
N VAL A 28 -28.11 -2.23 -15.71
CA VAL A 28 -27.12 -3.27 -15.42
C VAL A 28 -27.80 -4.63 -15.51
N SER A 29 -27.14 -5.59 -16.15
CA SER A 29 -27.59 -6.97 -16.09
C SER A 29 -27.65 -7.43 -14.62
N PRO A 30 -28.64 -8.26 -14.24
CA PRO A 30 -28.66 -8.85 -12.91
C PRO A 30 -27.32 -9.50 -12.60
N ALA A 31 -26.86 -9.38 -11.35
CA ALA A 31 -25.66 -10.06 -10.90
C ALA A 31 -25.79 -11.58 -11.14
N PRO A 32 -24.69 -12.27 -11.46
CA PRO A 32 -24.70 -13.73 -11.52
C PRO A 32 -25.11 -14.33 -10.15
N PRO A 33 -25.57 -15.60 -10.12
CA PRO A 33 -25.84 -16.29 -8.86
C PRO A 33 -24.59 -16.30 -7.96
N ILE A 34 -24.81 -16.20 -6.65
CA ILE A 34 -23.75 -16.40 -5.66
C ILE A 34 -23.32 -17.87 -5.69
N GLU A 35 -22.03 -18.13 -5.89
CA GLU A 35 -21.45 -19.46 -5.68
C GLU A 35 -21.37 -19.72 -4.17
N ASN A 36 -21.77 -20.92 -3.74
CA ASN A 36 -21.61 -21.29 -2.34
C ASN A 36 -20.11 -21.36 -2.02
N PRO A 37 -19.66 -20.80 -0.89
CA PRO A 37 -18.29 -21.04 -0.43
C PRO A 37 -18.10 -22.55 -0.22
N PRO A 38 -16.85 -23.05 -0.30
CA PRO A 38 -16.56 -24.44 0.04
C PRO A 38 -17.01 -24.76 1.47
N ASP A 39 -17.48 -25.98 1.70
CA ASP A 39 -17.94 -26.46 3.03
C ASP A 39 -16.80 -26.56 4.06
N ASN A 40 -15.55 -26.39 3.63
CA ASN A 40 -14.41 -26.41 4.51
C ASN A 40 -14.38 -25.16 5.39
N GLU A 41 -14.16 -25.39 6.69
CA GLU A 41 -13.85 -24.34 7.64
C GLU A 41 -12.65 -23.53 7.12
N PRO A 42 -12.67 -22.18 7.19
CA PRO A 42 -11.48 -21.41 6.88
C PRO A 42 -10.35 -21.89 7.79
N ASN A 43 -9.14 -22.01 7.25
CA ASN A 43 -7.96 -22.24 8.08
C ASN A 43 -7.95 -21.17 9.18
N GLY A 44 -8.18 -21.60 10.42
CA GLY A 44 -8.22 -20.70 11.57
C GLY A 44 -6.89 -19.98 11.75
N ILE A 45 -6.92 -18.87 12.48
CA ILE A 45 -5.68 -18.31 13.02
C ILE A 45 -5.06 -19.33 13.98
N PRO A 46 -3.71 -19.45 14.05
CA PRO A 46 -3.08 -20.23 15.10
C PRO A 46 -3.65 -19.85 16.47
N ASN A 47 -4.01 -20.83 17.28
CA ASN A 47 -4.48 -20.60 18.66
C ASN A 47 -3.33 -20.15 19.57
N ASP A 48 -2.09 -20.39 19.16
CA ASP A 48 -0.92 -19.97 19.90
C ASP A 48 -0.79 -18.43 19.88
N PRO A 49 -0.59 -17.80 21.04
CA PRO A 49 -0.32 -16.38 21.10
C PRO A 49 0.97 -16.05 20.34
N PRO A 50 1.09 -14.83 19.78
CA PRO A 50 2.35 -14.40 19.18
C PRO A 50 3.47 -14.39 20.23
N PRO A 51 4.74 -14.62 19.83
CA PRO A 51 5.87 -14.47 20.73
C PRO A 51 5.90 -13.07 21.37
N GLU A 52 6.32 -12.99 22.63
CA GLU A 52 6.50 -11.71 23.30
C GLU A 52 7.59 -10.89 22.58
N LEU A 53 7.30 -9.61 22.35
CA LEU A 53 8.30 -8.68 21.85
C LEU A 53 9.36 -8.44 22.93
N PRO A 54 10.63 -8.20 22.55
CA PRO A 54 11.62 -7.72 23.50
C PRO A 54 11.12 -6.41 24.16
N PRO A 55 11.56 -6.13 25.40
CA PRO A 55 11.17 -4.90 26.06
C PRO A 55 11.56 -3.68 25.22
N ASN A 56 10.60 -2.78 24.98
CA ASN A 56 10.81 -1.47 24.36
C ASN A 56 11.54 -0.49 25.28
N ALA A 57 12.02 -0.94 26.45
CA ALA A 57 12.76 -0.09 27.34
C ALA A 57 14.09 0.29 26.67
N PRO A 58 14.44 1.58 26.60
CA PRO A 58 15.79 1.96 26.27
C PRO A 58 16.75 1.23 27.23
N PRO A 59 17.99 0.95 26.80
CA PRO A 59 18.99 0.34 27.68
C PRO A 59 18.98 1.02 29.04
N GLU A 60 19.09 0.24 30.12
CA GLU A 60 19.22 0.74 31.49
C GLU A 60 20.60 1.43 31.67
N GLY A 61 20.81 2.51 30.93
CA GLY A 61 21.90 3.44 31.11
C GLY A 61 21.37 4.66 31.86
N PRO A 62 22.25 5.41 32.55
CA PRO A 62 21.86 6.72 33.05
C PRO A 62 21.34 7.56 31.89
N PRO A 63 20.30 8.40 32.09
CA PRO A 63 19.92 9.38 31.10
C PRO A 63 21.16 10.23 30.74
N ALA A 64 21.20 10.74 29.50
CA ALA A 64 22.26 11.64 29.08
C ALA A 64 22.45 12.74 30.12
N SER A 65 23.70 12.97 30.54
CA SER A 65 23.97 14.01 31.53
C SER A 65 23.75 15.38 30.88
N PRO A 66 23.47 16.44 31.66
CA PRO A 66 23.39 17.79 31.12
C PRO A 66 24.67 18.27 30.42
N ILE A 67 25.82 17.65 30.72
CA ILE A 67 27.10 17.87 30.00
C ILE A 67 27.06 17.29 28.58
N ASP A 68 26.31 16.21 28.38
CA ASP A 68 26.19 15.53 27.08
C ASP A 68 25.16 16.21 26.16
N LEU A 69 24.29 17.06 26.73
CA LEU A 69 23.31 17.83 25.96
C LEU A 69 23.99 19.09 25.40
N PRO A 70 23.63 19.51 24.16
CA PRO A 70 24.10 20.80 23.67
C PRO A 70 23.64 21.91 24.62
N PRO A 71 24.38 23.03 24.72
CA PRO A 71 23.93 24.19 25.48
C PRO A 71 22.48 24.51 25.14
N ALA A 72 21.69 24.84 26.16
CA ALA A 72 20.30 25.24 25.97
C ALA A 72 20.25 26.30 24.87
N ARG A 73 19.52 26.00 23.79
CA ARG A 73 19.32 27.00 22.73
C ARG A 73 18.52 28.13 23.37
N ASP A 74 18.99 29.36 23.19
CA ASP A 74 18.26 30.53 23.64
C ASP A 74 16.81 30.46 23.15
N PRO A 75 15.84 30.94 23.95
CA PRO A 75 14.47 31.11 23.50
C PRO A 75 14.47 31.83 22.15
N ARG A 76 13.70 31.32 21.18
CA ARG A 76 13.52 32.06 19.94
C ARG A 76 12.77 33.34 20.29
N GLU A 77 13.36 34.49 19.97
CA GLU A 77 12.67 35.76 20.08
C GLU A 77 11.35 35.69 19.31
N PRO A 78 10.24 36.22 19.85
CA PRO A 78 8.99 36.33 19.12
C PRO A 78 9.24 37.07 17.80
N GLN A 79 8.94 36.42 16.68
CA GLN A 79 8.89 37.14 15.41
C GLN A 79 7.70 38.08 15.47
N GLU A 80 7.96 39.38 15.52
CA GLU A 80 6.91 40.39 15.43
C GLU A 80 6.08 40.13 14.16
N PRO A 81 4.73 40.10 14.24
CA PRO A 81 3.91 39.94 13.05
C PRO A 81 4.19 41.11 12.11
N ALA A 82 4.65 40.81 10.89
CA ALA A 82 4.83 41.82 9.85
C ALA A 82 3.50 42.57 9.65
N ARG A 83 3.55 43.90 9.77
CA ARG A 83 2.41 44.79 9.61
C ARG A 83 2.33 45.35 8.20
#